data_AF-A0A2S9X5P3-F1
#
_entry.id   AF-A0A2S9X5P3-F1
#
_cell.length_a   1.000
_cell.length_b   1.000
_cell.length_c   1.000
_cell.angle_alpha   90.00
_cell.angle_beta   90.00
_cell.angle_gamma   90.00
#
_symmetry.space_group_name_H-M   'P 1'
#
loop_
_entity.id
_entity.type
_entity.pdbx_description
1 polymer ?
#
loop_
_entity_poly.entity_id
_entity_poly.type
_entity_poly.pdbx_seq_one_letter_code
_entity_poly.pdbx_strand_id
1 'polypeptide(L)' 'MAIGPVWVVQDTDTGLFLYPSPDGDVGYTKFLSDAGRFDNVESAIETARFHLGSQFQIAQFFDALPNY' A
#
# COMPACT_ATOMS: atom_id res chain seq x y z
N MET A 1 18.19 10.78 -5.24
CA MET A 1 16.92 10.04 -5.12
C MET A 1 17.31 8.59 -4.95
N ALA A 2 17.08 8.02 -3.77
CA ALA A 2 17.37 6.61 -3.53
C ALA A 2 16.21 5.77 -4.09
N ILE A 3 16.52 4.73 -4.84
CA ILE A 3 15.53 3.71 -5.21
C ILE A 3 15.56 2.64 -4.13
N GLY A 4 14.41 2.30 -3.59
CA GLY A 4 14.30 1.30 -2.54
C GLY A 4 13.04 0.46 -2.67
N PRO A 5 12.95 -0.63 -1.90
CA PRO A 5 11.76 -1.45 -1.87
C PRO A 5 10.60 -0.65 -1.26
N VAL A 6 9.45 -0.71 -1.92
CA VAL A 6 8.17 -0.22 -1.39
C VAL A 6 7.16 -1.35 -1.46
N TRP A 7 6.28 -1.40 -0.48
CA TRP A 7 5.23 -2.41 -0.41
C TRP A 7 3.88 -1.75 -0.68
N VAL A 8 3.06 -2.42 -1.47
CA VAL A 8 1.71 -1.99 -1.80
C VAL A 8 0.74 -3.10 -1.43
N VAL A 9 -0.37 -2.73 -0.82
CA VAL A 9 -1.43 -3.65 -0.41
C VAL A 9 -2.54 -3.64 -1.46
N GLN A 10 -2.94 -4.82 -1.91
CA GLN A 10 -4.10 -5.03 -2.76
C GLN A 10 -5.10 -5.94 -2.07
N ASP A 11 -6.36 -5.52 -2.06
CA ASP A 11 -7.49 -6.34 -1.68
C ASP A 11 -7.72 -7.46 -2.72
N THR A 12 -7.86 -8.68 -2.25
CA THR A 12 -8.03 -9.84 -3.15
C THR A 12 -9.48 -10.08 -3.56
N ASP A 13 -10.44 -9.50 -2.83
CA ASP A 13 -11.87 -9.65 -3.12
C ASP A 13 -12.32 -8.71 -4.23
N THR A 14 -11.97 -7.43 -4.13
CA THR A 14 -12.35 -6.36 -5.05
C THR A 14 -11.28 -6.04 -6.10
N GLY A 15 -10.03 -6.43 -5.86
CA GLY A 15 -8.88 -6.07 -6.70
C GLY A 15 -8.42 -4.61 -6.56
N LEU A 16 -8.91 -3.89 -5.55
CA LEU A 16 -8.51 -2.51 -5.29
C LEU A 16 -7.26 -2.43 -4.42
N PHE A 17 -6.47 -1.38 -4.61
CA PHE A 17 -5.31 -1.08 -3.79
C PHE A 17 -5.68 -0.15 -2.64
N LEU A 18 -5.05 -0.35 -1.48
CA LEU A 18 -5.13 0.64 -0.41
C LEU A 18 -4.33 1.87 -0.80
N TYR A 19 -4.88 3.05 -0.52
CA TYR A 19 -4.17 4.32 -0.67
C TYR A 19 -4.49 5.29 0.46
N PRO A 20 -3.56 6.16 0.85
CA PRO A 20 -3.83 7.22 1.80
C PRO A 20 -4.75 8.26 1.16
N SER A 21 -5.98 8.35 1.66
CA SER A 21 -6.94 9.37 1.23
C SER A 21 -6.46 10.76 1.64
N PRO A 22 -6.72 11.82 0.87
CA PRO A 22 -6.39 13.21 1.26
C PRO A 22 -7.00 13.65 2.60
N ASP A 23 -8.07 13.00 3.05
CA ASP A 23 -8.70 13.21 4.35
C ASP A 23 -7.94 12.60 5.54
N GLY A 24 -6.82 11.91 5.28
CA GLY A 24 -6.00 11.25 6.31
C GLY A 24 -6.48 9.85 6.73
N ASP A 25 -7.49 9.32 6.04
CA ASP A 25 -7.99 7.95 6.21
C ASP A 25 -7.44 7.01 5.12
N VAL A 26 -7.77 5.72 5.18
CA VAL A 26 -7.34 4.72 4.18
C VAL A 26 -8.48 4.52 3.18
N GLY A 27 -8.22 4.92 1.94
CA GLY A 27 -9.12 4.72 0.82
C GLY A 27 -8.75 3.52 -0.04
N TYR A 28 -9.55 3.33 -1.10
CA TYR A 28 -9.35 2.30 -2.11
C TYR A 28 -9.22 2.93 -3.50
N THR A 29 -8.23 2.48 -4.27
CA THR A 29 -7.99 2.95 -5.63
C THR A 29 -7.79 1.77 -6.57
N LYS A 30 -8.21 1.90 -7.82
CA LYS A 30 -7.94 0.89 -8.86
C LYS A 30 -6.58 1.06 -9.53
N PHE A 31 -5.87 2.14 -9.21
CA PHE A 31 -4.65 2.53 -9.90
C PHE A 31 -3.43 2.28 -9.02
N LEU A 32 -2.53 1.40 -9.46
CA LEU A 32 -1.28 1.12 -8.75
C LEU A 32 -0.43 2.39 -8.55
N SER A 33 -0.45 3.32 -9.50
CA SER A 33 0.29 4.58 -9.41
C SER A 33 -0.11 5.45 -8.22
N ASP A 34 -1.39 5.36 -7.84
CA ASP A 34 -2.03 6.12 -6.76
C ASP A 34 -2.04 5.33 -5.44
N ALA A 35 -1.67 4.05 -5.48
CA ALA A 35 -1.65 3.19 -4.31
C ALA A 35 -0.66 3.69 -3.24
N GLY A 36 -1.03 3.42 -1.99
CA GLY A 36 -0.20 3.68 -0.83
C GLY A 36 1.08 2.86 -0.88
N ARG A 37 2.21 3.55 -0.76
CA ARG A 37 3.55 2.95 -0.71
C ARG A 37 4.02 2.94 0.72
N PHE A 38 4.22 1.76 1.27
CA PHE A 38 4.82 1.57 2.59
C PHE A 38 6.33 1.40 2.43
N ASP A 39 7.11 2.04 3.31
CA ASP A 39 8.56 1.88 3.42
C ASP A 39 8.97 0.65 4.24
N ASN A 40 8.00 0.01 4.90
CA ASN A 40 8.20 -1.22 5.66
C ASN A 40 7.08 -2.24 5.40
N VAL A 41 7.45 -3.52 5.25
CA VAL A 41 6.51 -4.61 4.99
C VAL A 41 5.59 -4.87 6.19
N GLU A 42 6.08 -4.75 7.42
CA GLU A 42 5.26 -5.04 8.61
C GLU A 42 4.14 -4.01 8.73
N SER A 43 4.44 -2.74 8.49
CA SER A 43 3.44 -1.67 8.48
C SER A 43 2.38 -1.90 7.40
N ALA A 44 2.78 -2.35 6.20
CA ALA A 44 1.83 -2.75 5.16
C ALA A 44 0.92 -3.90 5.60
N ILE A 45 1.48 -4.93 6.25
CA ILE A 45 0.71 -6.07 6.78
C ILE A 45 -0.26 -5.63 7.87
N GLU A 46 0.17 -4.80 8.81
CA GLU A 46 -0.67 -4.33 9.90
C GLU A 46 -1.86 -3.52 9.38
N THR A 47 -1.62 -2.57 8.46
CA THR A 47 -2.69 -1.81 7.81
C THR A 47 -3.61 -2.72 7.00
N ALA A 48 -3.05 -3.66 6.24
CA ALA A 48 -3.84 -4.61 5.48
C ALA A 48 -4.75 -5.46 6.38
N ARG A 49 -4.24 -5.97 7.50
CA ARG A 49 -5.02 -6.76 8.46
C ARG A 49 -6.12 -5.93 9.13
N PHE A 50 -5.84 -4.66 9.41
CA PHE A 50 -6.82 -3.77 10.03
C PHE A 50 -7.99 -3.46 9.09
N HIS A 51 -7.72 -3.19 7.79
CA HIS A 51 -8.76 -2.80 6.83
C HIS A 51 -9.40 -3.98 6.08
N LEU A 52 -8.64 -5.01 5.76
CA LEU A 52 -9.03 -6.12 4.85
C LEU A 52 -9.13 -7.48 5.57
N GLY A 53 -8.72 -7.55 6.84
CA GLY A 53 -8.70 -8.80 7.61
C GLY A 53 -7.67 -9.80 7.07
N SER A 54 -8.14 -10.83 6.37
CA SER A 54 -7.29 -11.91 5.82
C SER A 54 -7.25 -11.96 4.29
N GLN A 55 -7.99 -11.08 3.61
CA GLN A 55 -8.20 -11.13 2.16
C GLN A 55 -7.38 -10.04 1.45
N PHE A 56 -6.06 -10.14 1.56
CA PHE A 56 -5.17 -9.20 0.92
C PHE A 56 -3.93 -9.90 0.38
N GLN A 57 -3.30 -9.26 -0.59
CA GLN A 57 -1.97 -9.59 -1.04
C GLN A 57 -1.08 -8.35 -0.94
N ILE A 58 0.22 -8.60 -0.73
CA ILE A 58 1.22 -7.54 -0.70
C ILE A 58 2.18 -7.77 -1.86
N ALA A 59 2.35 -6.74 -2.67
CA ALA A 59 3.31 -6.73 -3.74
C ALA A 59 4.46 -5.76 -3.39
N GLN A 60 5.69 -6.22 -3.63
CA GLN A 60 6.88 -5.41 -3.46
C GLN A 60 7.32 -4.85 -4.82
N PHE A 61 7.59 -3.55 -4.84
CA PHE A 61 8.12 -2.83 -6.00
C PHE A 61 9.40 -2.09 -5.61
N PHE A 62 10.16 -1.65 -6.60
CA PHE A 62 11.27 -0.72 -6.40
C PHE A 62 10.88 0.64 -6.95
N ASP A 63 10.85 1.65 -6.10
CA ASP A 63 10.45 3.01 -6.47
C ASP A 63 11.33 4.05 -5.78
N ALA A 64 11.21 5.32 -6.18
CA ALA A 64 11.88 6.42 -5.53
C ALA A 64 11.39 6.56 -4.08
N LEU A 65 12.30 6.39 -3.12
CA LEU A 65 12.00 6.63 -1.72
C LEU A 65 11.85 8.14 -1.48
N PRO A 66 10.85 8.57 -0.69
CA PRO A 66 10.80 9.95 -0.24
C PRO A 66 12.08 10.27 0.54
N ASN A 67 12.74 11.38 0.20
CA ASN A 67 13.84 11.89 1.02
C ASN A 67 13.23 12.43 2.32
N TYR A 68 13.27 11.62 3.38
CA TYR A 68 12.90 12.04 4.74
C TYR A 68 13.93 13.00 5.33
#